data_AF-A0A925MHE1-F1
#
_entry.id   AF-A0A925MHE1-F1
#
_cell.length_a   1.000
_cell.length_b   1.000
_cell.length_c   1.000
_cell.angle_alpha   90.00
_cell.angle_beta   90.00
_cell.angle_gamma   90.00
#
_symmetry.space_group_name_H-M   'P 1'
#
loop_
_entity.id
_entity.type
_entity.pdbx_description
1 polymer ?
#
loop_
_entity_poly.entity_id
_entity_poly.type
_entity_poly.pdbx_seq_one_letter_code
_entity_poly.pdbx_strand_id
1 'polypeptide(L)'
;VETMRCNIAKPRFFIFSDDPDWCRRTFTDDDMEVIDSGEKSTDPLYDLLLMSHAAHHIIANSSYSWWGAWLGDKPEQRVIMPDRWYRGDTVAPMSEKRWKA
;
A
#
# COMPACT_ATOMS: atom_id res chain seq x y z
N VAL A 1 -4.26 -0.41 9.22
CA VAL A 1 -5.47 0.35 8.83
C VAL A 1 -5.94 1.28 9.94
N GLU A 2 -6.02 0.83 11.19
CA GLU A 2 -6.41 1.67 12.35
C GLU A 2 -5.62 2.98 12.48
N THR A 3 -4.28 2.93 12.38
CA THR A 3 -3.47 4.16 12.40
C THR A 3 -3.91 5.19 11.35
N MET A 4 -4.28 4.75 10.14
CA MET A 4 -4.78 5.67 9.12
C MET A 4 -6.19 6.15 9.43
N ARG A 5 -7.08 5.27 9.93
CA ARG A 5 -8.45 5.65 10.35
C ARG A 5 -8.45 6.70 11.46
N CYS A 6 -7.48 6.66 12.37
CA CYS A 6 -7.35 7.66 13.44
C CYS A 6 -6.83 9.02 12.98
N ASN A 7 -6.08 9.08 11.85
CA ASN A 7 -5.36 10.28 11.43
C ASN A 7 -5.90 10.91 10.14
N ILE A 8 -6.64 10.15 9.33
CA ILE A 8 -7.19 10.59 8.05
C ILE A 8 -8.72 10.58 8.15
N ALA A 9 -9.36 11.69 7.76
CA ALA A 9 -10.81 11.76 7.75
C ALA A 9 -11.38 10.90 6.61
N LYS A 10 -12.22 9.92 6.95
CA LYS A 10 -12.92 9.02 6.00
C LYS A 10 -11.98 8.41 4.94
N PRO A 11 -10.96 7.64 5.35
CA PRO A 11 -10.06 7.01 4.39
C PRO A 11 -10.81 5.99 3.54
N ARG A 12 -10.35 5.77 2.31
CA ARG A 12 -10.70 4.60 1.49
C ARG A 12 -9.44 3.80 1.23
N PHE A 13 -9.51 2.49 1.37
CA PHE A 13 -8.39 1.58 1.20
C PHE A 13 -8.57 0.79 -0.10
N PHE A 14 -7.56 0.87 -0.96
CA PHE A 14 -7.46 0.04 -2.16
C PHE A 14 -6.42 -1.03 -1.92
N ILE A 15 -6.81 -2.30 -2.05
CA ILE A 15 -5.99 -3.46 -1.70
C ILE A 15 -5.52 -4.13 -2.98
N PHE A 16 -4.19 -4.21 -3.12
CA PHE A 16 -3.51 -4.89 -4.21
C PHE A 16 -2.82 -6.13 -3.66
N SER A 17 -3.05 -7.28 -4.30
CA SER A 17 -2.56 -8.58 -3.82
C SER A 17 -2.42 -9.56 -4.98
N ASP A 18 -1.49 -10.50 -4.85
CA ASP A 18 -1.38 -11.68 -5.71
C ASP A 18 -2.50 -12.72 -5.42
N ASP A 19 -3.14 -12.63 -4.25
CA ASP A 19 -4.33 -13.40 -3.88
C ASP A 19 -5.53 -12.46 -3.60
N PRO A 20 -6.19 -11.93 -4.64
CA PRO A 20 -7.35 -11.04 -4.48
C PRO A 20 -8.54 -11.76 -3.85
N ASP A 21 -8.69 -13.07 -4.06
CA ASP A 21 -9.78 -13.86 -3.49
C ASP A 21 -9.66 -14.00 -1.98
N TRP A 22 -8.47 -14.24 -1.46
CA TRP A 22 -8.22 -14.20 -0.02
C TRP A 22 -8.44 -12.81 0.55
N CYS A 23 -8.02 -11.75 -0.16
CA CYS A 23 -8.27 -10.37 0.25
C CYS A 23 -9.77 -10.08 0.38
N ARG A 24 -10.59 -10.48 -0.60
CA ARG A 24 -12.06 -10.26 -0.55
C ARG A 24 -12.74 -10.93 0.65
N ARG A 25 -12.22 -12.09 1.09
CA ARG A 25 -12.74 -12.80 2.27
C ARG A 25 -12.26 -12.20 3.60
N THR A 26 -11.10 -11.54 3.58
CA THR A 26 -10.43 -11.04 4.79
C THR A 26 -10.75 -9.58 5.07
N PHE A 27 -10.76 -8.75 4.03
CA PHE A 27 -10.95 -7.32 4.07
C PHE A 27 -12.38 -6.99 3.64
N THR A 28 -13.28 -6.95 4.62
CA THR A 28 -14.74 -6.85 4.39
C THR A 28 -15.35 -5.54 4.90
N ASP A 29 -14.53 -4.63 5.42
CA ASP A 29 -14.99 -3.32 5.90
C ASP A 29 -15.44 -2.43 4.72
N ASP A 30 -16.47 -1.62 4.93
CA ASP A 30 -17.11 -0.78 3.88
C ASP A 30 -16.16 0.25 3.23
N ASP A 31 -15.05 0.59 3.89
CA ASP A 31 -14.04 1.51 3.39
C ASP A 31 -12.93 0.82 2.58
N MET A 32 -13.04 -0.49 2.34
CA MET A 32 -12.05 -1.29 1.62
C MET A 32 -12.54 -1.78 0.26
N GLU A 33 -11.66 -1.74 -0.73
CA GLU A 33 -11.91 -2.22 -2.07
C GLU A 33 -10.72 -3.06 -2.55
N VAL A 34 -10.97 -4.32 -2.90
CA VAL A 34 -9.94 -5.18 -3.49
C VAL A 34 -9.85 -4.87 -4.98
N ILE A 35 -8.69 -4.37 -5.40
CA ILE A 35 -8.41 -4.13 -6.82
C ILE A 35 -7.97 -5.44 -7.45
N ASP A 36 -8.75 -5.87 -8.42
CA ASP A 36 -8.43 -7.00 -9.27
C ASP A 36 -8.61 -6.56 -10.71
N SER A 37 -7.47 -6.32 -11.34
CA SER A 37 -7.33 -5.93 -12.74
C SER A 37 -7.79 -7.04 -13.71
N GLY A 38 -8.01 -8.26 -13.22
CA GLY A 38 -8.50 -9.40 -13.97
C GLY A 38 -7.55 -9.86 -15.10
N GLU A 39 -7.93 -10.92 -15.83
CA GLU A 39 -7.17 -11.47 -16.96
C GLU A 39 -6.96 -10.48 -18.13
N LYS A 40 -7.62 -9.31 -18.13
CA LYS A 40 -7.56 -8.32 -19.22
C LYS A 40 -6.60 -7.16 -18.97
N SER A 41 -6.09 -6.97 -17.75
CA SER A 41 -4.99 -6.04 -17.49
C SER A 41 -3.93 -6.69 -16.59
N THR A 42 -3.36 -7.78 -17.08
CA THR A 42 -2.21 -8.50 -16.49
C THR A 42 -0.91 -7.69 -16.53
N ASP A 43 -0.95 -6.36 -16.56
CA ASP A 43 0.26 -5.54 -16.55
C ASP A 43 0.43 -4.96 -15.14
N PRO A 44 1.39 -5.50 -14.36
CA PRO A 44 1.76 -4.95 -13.06
C PRO A 44 2.09 -3.45 -13.11
N LEU A 45 2.43 -2.89 -14.28
CA LEU A 45 2.65 -1.45 -14.41
C LEU A 45 1.37 -0.63 -14.24
N TYR A 46 0.19 -1.15 -14.63
CA TYR A 46 -1.07 -0.43 -14.39
C TYR A 46 -1.42 -0.39 -12.90
N ASP A 47 -1.27 -1.51 -12.21
CA ASP A 47 -1.46 -1.57 -10.76
C ASP A 47 -0.45 -0.67 -10.06
N LEU A 48 0.82 -0.70 -10.47
CA LEU A 48 1.86 0.17 -9.90
C LEU A 48 1.54 1.66 -10.13
N LEU A 49 1.01 2.00 -11.31
CA LEU A 49 0.53 3.35 -11.61
C LEU A 49 -0.62 3.73 -10.68
N LEU A 50 -1.64 2.88 -10.53
CA LEU A 50 -2.76 3.12 -9.60
C LEU A 50 -2.27 3.28 -8.16
N MET A 51 -1.36 2.41 -7.71
CA MET A 51 -0.72 2.51 -6.40
C MET A 51 -0.01 3.85 -6.21
N SER A 52 0.69 4.36 -7.23
CA SER A 52 1.39 5.66 -7.17
C SER A 52 0.45 6.86 -6.98
N HIS A 53 -0.82 6.73 -7.36
CA HIS A 53 -1.82 7.80 -7.19
C HIS A 53 -2.43 7.86 -5.78
N ALA A 54 -2.21 6.85 -4.93
CA ALA A 54 -2.74 6.83 -3.58
C ALA A 54 -2.15 7.97 -2.71
N ALA A 55 -2.98 8.51 -1.80
CA ALA A 55 -2.57 9.59 -0.91
C ALA A 55 -1.57 9.15 0.17
N HIS A 56 -1.72 7.91 0.63
CA HIS A 56 -0.88 7.26 1.62
C HIS A 56 -0.78 5.78 1.30
N HIS A 57 0.23 5.10 1.85
CA HIS A 57 0.50 3.69 1.54
C HIS A 57 0.66 2.85 2.80
N ILE A 58 0.16 1.62 2.74
CA ILE A 58 0.48 0.54 3.69
C ILE A 58 1.15 -0.53 2.85
N ILE A 59 2.41 -0.87 3.14
CA ILE A 59 3.20 -1.77 2.31
C ILE A 59 3.76 -2.94 3.11
N ALA A 60 3.92 -4.07 2.44
CA ALA A 60 4.66 -5.20 2.97
C ALA A 60 6.18 -5.03 2.71
N ASN A 61 6.98 -5.95 3.21
CA ASN A 61 8.39 -6.11 2.80
C ASN A 61 8.47 -6.68 1.38
N SER A 62 8.05 -5.88 0.41
CA SER A 62 7.95 -6.25 -1.00
C SER A 62 8.48 -5.11 -1.85
N SER A 63 9.35 -5.43 -2.81
CA SER A 63 9.86 -4.46 -3.77
C SER A 63 8.75 -3.84 -4.62
N TYR A 64 7.69 -4.61 -4.90
CA TYR A 64 6.56 -4.14 -5.68
C TYR A 64 5.76 -3.07 -4.94
N SER A 65 5.34 -3.36 -3.70
CA SER A 65 4.65 -2.36 -2.88
C SER A 65 5.55 -1.18 -2.52
N TRP A 66 6.86 -1.43 -2.37
CA TRP A 66 7.85 -0.37 -2.19
C TRP A 66 7.86 0.62 -3.36
N TRP A 67 7.92 0.12 -4.61
CA TRP A 67 7.90 1.00 -5.79
C TRP A 67 6.60 1.77 -5.90
N GLY A 68 5.45 1.16 -5.61
CA GLY A 68 4.16 1.86 -5.62
C GLY A 68 4.11 3.04 -4.65
N ALA A 69 4.66 2.86 -3.44
CA ALA A 69 4.79 3.93 -2.46
C ALA A 69 5.90 4.94 -2.81
N TRP A 70 7.03 4.48 -3.36
CA TRP A 70 8.14 5.35 -3.72
C TRP A 70 7.77 6.32 -4.84
N LEU A 71 7.07 5.82 -5.87
CA LEU A 71 6.58 6.61 -7.00
C LEU A 71 5.49 7.61 -6.62
N GLY A 72 4.76 7.36 -5.53
CA GLY A 72 3.77 8.30 -5.02
C GLY A 72 4.40 9.63 -4.60
N ASP A 73 3.74 10.73 -4.97
CA ASP A 73 4.29 12.09 -4.93
C ASP A 73 3.45 13.09 -4.12
N LYS A 74 2.48 12.61 -3.34
CA LYS A 74 1.59 13.53 -2.60
C LYS A 74 2.36 14.27 -1.51
N PRO A 75 2.16 15.60 -1.34
CA PRO A 75 2.93 16.40 -0.37
C PRO A 75 2.87 15.88 1.07
N GLU A 76 1.71 15.36 1.47
CA GLU A 76 1.42 14.82 2.81
C GLU A 76 1.55 13.28 2.84
N GLN A 77 2.14 12.67 1.81
CA GLN A 77 2.19 11.21 1.71
C GLN A 77 2.90 10.61 2.91
N ARG A 78 2.29 9.54 3.44
CA ARG A 78 2.84 8.76 4.54
C ARG A 78 2.79 7.29 4.20
N VAL A 79 3.79 6.54 4.65
CA VAL A 79 3.98 5.13 4.36
C VAL A 79 4.10 4.35 5.66
N ILE A 80 3.16 3.46 5.91
CA ILE A 80 3.23 2.46 6.98
C ILE A 80 3.91 1.22 6.40
N MET A 81 5.00 0.80 7.03
CA MET A 81 5.79 -0.35 6.60
C MET A 81 6.45 -1.04 7.80
N PRO A 82 6.82 -2.33 7.70
CA PRO A 82 7.53 -3.03 8.75
C PRO A 82 8.86 -2.36 9.12
N ASP A 83 9.28 -2.47 10.39
CA ASP A 83 10.54 -1.90 10.88
C ASP A 83 11.78 -2.52 10.23
N ARG A 84 11.72 -3.82 9.99
CA ARG A 84 12.81 -4.60 9.40
C ARG A 84 12.43 -4.97 7.98
N TRP A 85 13.22 -4.52 7.02
CA TRP A 85 12.94 -4.74 5.59
C TRP A 85 13.37 -6.14 5.11
N TYR A 86 14.50 -6.63 5.61
CA TYR A 86 15.05 -7.95 5.29
C TYR A 86 15.63 -8.61 6.55
N ARG A 87 16.11 -9.85 6.46
CA ARG A 87 16.82 -10.50 7.58
C ARG A 87 18.03 -9.64 7.97
N GLY A 88 18.07 -9.18 9.22
CA GLY A 88 19.10 -8.29 9.77
C GLY A 88 18.58 -6.89 10.08
N ASP A 89 19.47 -5.91 10.11
CA ASP A 89 19.19 -4.51 10.46
C ASP A 89 18.92 -3.62 9.23
N THR A 90 18.65 -4.23 8.07
CA THR A 90 18.35 -3.47 6.84
C THR A 90 17.00 -2.76 6.96
N VAL A 91 17.03 -1.45 6.75
CA VAL A 91 15.86 -0.56 6.72
C VAL A 91 15.57 -0.18 5.26
N ALA A 92 14.29 -0.07 4.90
CA ALA A 92 13.89 0.40 3.58
C ALA A 92 14.33 1.86 3.36
N PRO A 93 14.87 2.23 2.19
CA PRO A 93 15.27 3.61 1.89
C PRO A 93 14.04 4.50 1.58
N MET A 94 13.21 4.73 2.60
CA MET A 94 11.99 5.55 2.53
C MET A 94 11.68 6.20 3.90
N SER A 95 12.71 6.47 4.69
CA SER A 95 12.56 7.05 6.03
C SER A 95 11.86 8.41 6.04
N GLU A 96 11.99 9.17 4.96
CA GLU A 96 11.37 10.50 4.79
C GLU A 96 9.85 10.45 4.66
N LYS A 97 9.30 9.40 4.02
CA LYS A 97 7.85 9.20 3.87
C LYS A 97 7.27 8.32 4.98
N ARG A 98 8.11 7.73 5.84
CA ARG A 98 7.68 6.79 6.87
C ARG A 98 6.70 7.44 7.84
N TRP A 99 5.57 6.79 8.09
CA TRP A 99 4.69 7.14 9.20
C TRP A 99 5.41 6.86 10.51
N LYS A 100 5.78 7.92 11.24
CA LYS A 100 6.29 7.79 12.62
C LYS A 100 5.08 7.69 13.52
N ALA A 101 4.85 6.50 14.08
CA ALA A 101 3.86 6.29 15.13
C ALA A 101 4.27 7.02 16.41
#